data_AF-A0A1I4XZY3-F1
#
_entry.id   AF-A0A1I4XZY3-F1
#
_cell.length_a   1.000
_cell.length_b   1.000
_cell.length_c   1.000
_cell.angle_alpha   90.00
_cell.angle_beta   90.00
_cell.angle_gamma   90.00
#
_symmetry.space_group_name_H-M   'P 1'
#
loop_
_entity.id
_entity.type
_entity.pdbx_description
1 polymer ?
#
loop_
_entity_poly.entity_id
_entity_poly.type
_entity_poly.pdbx_seq_one_letter_code
_entity_poly.pdbx_strand_id
1 'polypeptide(L)'
;MPSATARGAVTLGALAAALATSLSAPAAADVGDEDVVRVKLVGQAAHDTAAAQTEPGDSWTTYLHLHDPKGKYVGDGGSRCTLVEANRQRSTAQCTRVLRLKGGEITLHDMISRKGDERVTAKTSIAGGTGIYNDAEGEGYITVEPGRFVFDLYVDD
;
A
#
# COMPACT_ATOMS: atom_id res chain seq x y z
N MET A 1 56.91 16.69 54.45
CA MET A 1 55.56 17.23 54.15
C MET A 1 55.75 18.72 53.88
N PRO A 2 55.28 19.34 52.78
CA PRO A 2 54.25 19.00 51.77
C PRO A 2 54.92 18.67 50.41
N SER A 3 54.30 18.55 49.23
CA SER A 3 53.01 18.08 48.73
C SER A 3 53.27 17.78 47.24
N ALA A 4 52.71 16.69 46.73
CA ALA A 4 52.91 16.23 45.37
C ALA A 4 52.00 16.97 44.38
N THR A 5 52.50 17.23 43.16
CA THR A 5 51.65 17.42 41.98
C THR A 5 52.33 16.81 40.75
N ALA A 6 51.66 15.81 40.18
CA ALA A 6 51.95 15.13 38.91
C ALA A 6 51.66 16.05 37.70
N ARG A 7 51.85 15.75 36.40
CA ARG A 7 51.82 14.57 35.51
C ARG A 7 52.65 14.97 34.26
N GLY A 8 53.42 14.14 33.57
CA GLY A 8 52.98 12.99 32.76
C GLY A 8 52.66 13.40 31.33
N ALA A 9 53.59 13.20 30.38
CA ALA A 9 53.32 13.21 28.93
C ALA A 9 54.24 12.17 28.25
N VAL A 10 53.72 10.96 28.05
CA VAL A 10 54.38 9.90 27.27
C VAL A 10 53.73 9.84 25.89
N THR A 11 54.63 9.75 24.93
CA THR A 11 54.56 9.84 23.47
C THR A 11 53.55 8.94 22.77
N LEU A 12 53.05 9.46 21.64
CA LEU A 12 52.12 8.85 20.69
C LEU A 12 52.55 7.45 20.24
N GLY A 13 51.65 6.48 20.40
CA GLY A 13 51.71 5.16 19.78
C GLY A 13 51.07 5.18 18.39
N ALA A 14 51.79 4.63 17.42
CA ALA A 14 51.31 4.36 16.07
C ALA A 14 50.36 3.16 16.04
N LEU A 15 49.29 3.24 15.25
CA LEU A 15 48.56 2.08 14.72
C LEU A 15 47.86 2.48 13.41
N ALA A 16 48.51 2.16 12.29
CA ALA A 16 47.90 2.18 10.97
C ALA A 16 47.11 0.88 10.80
N ALA A 17 45.80 0.93 11.05
CA ALA A 17 44.89 -0.16 10.73
C ALA A 17 44.27 0.11 9.35
N ALA A 18 44.62 -0.75 8.38
CA ALA A 18 44.03 -0.79 7.06
C ALA A 18 42.56 -1.23 7.16
N LEU A 19 41.63 -0.29 7.01
CA LEU A 19 40.21 -0.57 6.81
C LEU A 19 39.97 -0.88 5.33
N ALA A 20 40.15 -2.15 4.96
CA ALA A 20 39.58 -2.68 3.73
C ALA A 20 38.07 -2.79 3.94
N THR A 21 37.33 -1.72 3.66
CA THR A 21 35.87 -1.76 3.56
C THR A 21 35.50 -2.53 2.30
N SER A 22 35.26 -3.82 2.44
CA SER A 22 34.56 -4.62 1.44
C SER A 22 33.19 -3.98 1.19
N LEU A 23 33.05 -3.29 0.07
CA LEU A 23 31.74 -2.91 -0.49
C LEU A 23 31.02 -4.22 -0.83
N SER A 24 30.23 -4.74 0.10
CA SER A 24 29.17 -5.68 -0.22
C SER A 24 28.14 -4.91 -1.04
N ALA A 25 28.21 -5.02 -2.36
CA ALA A 25 27.11 -4.62 -3.22
C ALA A 25 25.83 -5.32 -2.71
N PRO A 26 24.67 -4.64 -2.64
CA PRO A 26 23.44 -5.33 -2.37
C PRO A 26 23.26 -6.36 -3.49
N ALA A 27 23.11 -7.63 -3.12
CA ALA A 27 22.60 -8.63 -4.03
C ALA A 27 21.25 -8.10 -4.53
N ALA A 28 21.18 -7.76 -5.82
CA ALA A 28 19.89 -7.65 -6.47
C ALA A 28 19.25 -9.02 -6.32
N ALA A 29 18.18 -9.11 -5.54
CA ALA A 29 17.36 -10.30 -5.52
C ALA A 29 16.95 -10.57 -6.96
N ASP A 30 17.35 -11.73 -7.46
CA ASP A 30 16.84 -12.30 -8.70
C ASP A 30 15.34 -12.43 -8.48
N VAL A 31 14.54 -11.58 -9.13
CA VAL A 31 13.08 -11.66 -9.12
C VAL A 31 12.74 -12.86 -9.99
N GLY A 32 12.89 -14.04 -9.40
CA GLY A 32 12.79 -15.31 -10.08
C GLY A 32 11.33 -15.62 -10.37
N ASP A 33 10.95 -15.51 -11.64
CA ASP A 33 9.77 -16.14 -12.30
C ASP A 33 8.58 -16.40 -11.35
N GLU A 34 8.09 -15.34 -10.72
CA GLU A 34 6.90 -15.37 -9.89
C GLU A 34 5.68 -15.40 -10.83
N ASP A 35 4.78 -16.37 -10.64
CA ASP A 35 3.62 -16.62 -11.51
C ASP A 35 2.58 -15.50 -11.29
N VAL A 36 2.81 -14.32 -11.88
CA VAL A 36 1.92 -13.16 -11.71
C VAL A 36 0.49 -13.49 -12.17
N VAL A 37 -0.43 -13.61 -11.22
CA VAL A 37 -1.85 -13.88 -11.49
C VAL A 37 -2.61 -12.57 -11.65
N ARG A 38 -3.23 -12.39 -12.81
CA ARG A 38 -4.09 -11.22 -13.06
C ARG A 38 -5.51 -11.43 -12.54
N VAL A 39 -5.91 -10.66 -11.53
CA VAL A 39 -7.26 -10.67 -10.95
C VAL A 39 -8.06 -9.46 -11.42
N LYS A 40 -9.19 -9.70 -12.11
CA LYS A 40 -10.10 -8.65 -12.58
C LYS A 40 -11.46 -8.74 -11.90
N LEU A 41 -11.87 -7.64 -11.27
CA LEU A 41 -13.13 -7.58 -10.54
C LEU A 41 -13.89 -6.28 -10.84
N VAL A 42 -15.20 -6.35 -10.76
CA VAL A 42 -16.10 -5.19 -10.77
C VAL A 42 -16.81 -5.14 -9.42
N GLY A 43 -16.53 -4.09 -8.64
CA GLY A 43 -17.23 -3.79 -7.40
C GLY A 43 -18.43 -2.89 -7.65
N GLN A 44 -19.61 -3.29 -7.15
CA GLN A 44 -20.81 -2.44 -7.11
C GLN A 44 -21.02 -1.97 -5.67
N ALA A 45 -21.12 -0.65 -5.47
CA ALA A 45 -21.36 -0.09 -4.15
C ALA A 45 -22.76 -0.48 -3.66
N ALA A 46 -22.81 -1.25 -2.57
CA ALA A 46 -24.06 -1.65 -1.93
C ALA A 46 -24.38 -0.77 -0.71
N HIS A 47 -23.34 -0.21 -0.07
CA HIS A 47 -23.48 0.76 1.01
C HIS A 47 -22.28 1.72 0.99
N ASP A 48 -22.53 3.01 1.21
CA ASP A 48 -21.48 4.02 1.32
C ASP A 48 -21.84 5.01 2.44
N THR A 49 -20.91 5.24 3.36
CA THR A 49 -21.10 6.15 4.49
C THR A 49 -20.50 7.54 4.23
N ALA A 50 -20.00 7.82 3.02
CA ALA A 50 -19.44 9.12 2.67
C ALA A 50 -20.52 10.21 2.82
N ALA A 51 -20.18 11.26 3.57
CA ALA A 51 -21.02 12.45 3.66
C ALA A 51 -20.97 13.23 2.33
N ALA A 52 -22.05 13.95 2.03
CA ALA A 52 -22.11 14.82 0.84
C ALA A 52 -21.05 15.93 0.86
N GLN A 53 -20.63 16.35 2.05
CA GLN A 53 -19.53 17.27 2.29
C GLN A 53 -18.54 16.57 3.21
N THR A 54 -17.28 16.50 2.78
CA THR A 54 -16.19 15.90 3.54
C THR A 54 -15.08 16.93 3.73
N GLU A 55 -14.48 16.93 4.91
CA GLU A 55 -13.34 17.76 5.29
C GLU A 55 -12.10 16.89 5.50
N PRO A 56 -10.88 17.42 5.33
CA PRO A 56 -9.66 16.68 5.64
C PRO A 56 -9.70 16.08 7.05
N GLY A 57 -9.44 14.77 7.15
CA GLY A 57 -9.58 13.97 8.37
C GLY A 57 -10.85 13.12 8.43
N ASP A 58 -11.89 13.46 7.66
CA ASP A 58 -13.11 12.65 7.60
C ASP A 58 -12.83 11.27 7.05
N SER A 59 -13.48 10.26 7.63
CA SER A 59 -13.40 8.88 7.21
C SER A 59 -14.75 8.33 6.77
N TRP A 60 -14.75 7.48 5.77
CA TRP A 60 -15.94 6.74 5.34
C TRP A 60 -15.62 5.30 5.01
N THR A 61 -16.67 4.50 4.91
CA THR A 61 -16.62 3.10 4.51
C THR A 61 -17.54 2.86 3.33
N THR A 62 -17.06 2.12 2.34
CA THR A 62 -17.86 1.65 1.21
C THR A 62 -17.85 0.12 1.20
N TYR A 63 -19.02 -0.49 1.22
CA TYR A 63 -19.22 -1.94 1.06
C TYR A 63 -19.59 -2.28 -0.39
N LEU A 64 -18.99 -3.33 -0.92
CA LEU A 64 -19.02 -3.70 -2.33
C LEU A 64 -19.52 -5.14 -2.51
N HIS A 65 -20.37 -5.36 -3.52
CA HIS A 65 -20.52 -6.68 -4.12
C HIS A 65 -19.52 -6.82 -5.27
N LEU A 66 -18.72 -7.88 -5.26
CA LEU A 66 -17.68 -8.13 -6.25
C LEU A 66 -18.18 -9.12 -7.31
N HIS A 67 -18.00 -8.74 -8.57
CA HIS A 67 -18.35 -9.54 -9.73
C HIS A 67 -17.13 -9.77 -10.62
N ASP A 68 -17.11 -10.90 -11.33
CA ASP A 68 -16.17 -11.10 -12.44
C ASP A 68 -16.54 -10.20 -13.65
N PRO A 69 -15.69 -10.10 -14.69
CA PRO A 69 -16.01 -9.32 -15.89
C PRO A 69 -17.24 -9.79 -16.66
N LYS A 70 -17.75 -11.00 -16.38
CA LYS A 70 -18.98 -11.55 -16.98
C LYS A 70 -20.22 -11.24 -16.13
N GLY A 71 -20.06 -10.54 -15.00
CA GLY A 71 -21.14 -10.14 -14.09
C GLY A 71 -21.49 -11.17 -13.03
N LYS A 72 -20.78 -12.31 -12.96
CA LYS A 72 -21.03 -13.33 -11.94
C LYS A 72 -20.53 -12.83 -10.59
N TYR A 73 -21.35 -12.94 -9.55
CA TYR A 73 -20.92 -12.67 -8.17
C TYR A 73 -19.80 -13.63 -7.74
N VAL A 74 -18.71 -13.08 -7.21
CA VAL A 74 -17.52 -13.83 -6.79
C VAL A 74 -17.08 -13.54 -5.36
N GLY A 75 -17.71 -12.56 -4.70
CA GLY A 75 -17.37 -12.20 -3.33
C GLY A 75 -17.89 -10.82 -2.95
N ASP A 76 -17.40 -10.30 -1.83
CA ASP A 76 -17.70 -8.96 -1.34
C ASP A 76 -16.42 -8.24 -0.94
N GLY A 77 -16.51 -6.95 -0.70
CA GLY A 77 -15.36 -6.18 -0.26
C GLY A 77 -15.75 -4.96 0.55
N GLY A 78 -14.79 -4.45 1.28
CA GLY A 78 -14.91 -3.21 2.02
C GLY A 78 -13.75 -2.28 1.68
N SER A 79 -14.01 -0.99 1.69
CA SER A 79 -12.95 0.01 1.72
C SER A 79 -13.20 0.98 2.87
N ARG A 80 -12.13 1.32 3.57
CA ARG A 80 -12.10 2.43 4.52
C ARG A 80 -11.17 3.49 3.97
N CYS A 81 -11.70 4.69 3.77
CA CYS A 81 -10.95 5.81 3.23
C CYS A 81 -10.96 6.97 4.21
N THR A 82 -9.88 7.76 4.21
CA THR A 82 -9.76 9.02 4.94
C THR A 82 -9.41 10.12 3.95
N LEU A 83 -10.11 11.26 4.01
CA LEU A 83 -9.79 12.42 3.20
C LEU A 83 -8.49 13.05 3.72
N VAL A 84 -7.46 13.09 2.90
CA VAL A 84 -6.14 13.64 3.26
C VAL A 84 -6.12 15.14 3.00
N GLU A 85 -6.62 15.56 1.84
CA GLU A 85 -6.70 16.95 1.45
C GLU A 85 -7.87 17.18 0.48
N ALA A 86 -8.44 18.38 0.52
CA ALA A 86 -9.41 18.83 -0.45
C ALA A 86 -9.21 20.32 -0.74
N ASN A 87 -9.26 20.66 -2.02
CA ASN A 87 -9.35 22.04 -2.49
C ASN A 87 -10.51 22.16 -3.51
N ARG A 88 -10.71 23.36 -4.07
CA ARG A 88 -11.83 23.61 -5.00
C ARG A 88 -11.83 22.75 -6.26
N GLN A 89 -10.71 22.12 -6.61
CA GLN A 89 -10.53 21.37 -7.85
C GLN A 89 -10.29 19.88 -7.65
N ARG A 90 -9.77 19.46 -6.49
CA ARG A 90 -9.32 18.09 -6.24
C ARG A 90 -9.48 17.71 -4.78
N SER A 91 -9.89 16.49 -4.55
CA SER A 91 -9.82 15.79 -3.26
C SER A 91 -8.92 14.58 -3.37
N THR A 92 -8.11 14.33 -2.35
CA THR A 92 -7.21 13.17 -2.26
C THR A 92 -7.55 12.37 -1.02
N ALA A 93 -7.85 11.09 -1.19
CA ALA A 93 -8.16 10.16 -0.11
C ALA A 93 -7.10 9.07 -0.02
N GLN A 94 -6.77 8.65 1.20
CA GLN A 94 -6.01 7.43 1.47
C GLN A 94 -7.00 6.32 1.82
N CYS A 95 -6.85 5.16 1.18
CA CYS A 95 -7.77 4.05 1.33
C CYS A 95 -7.03 2.75 1.66
N THR A 96 -7.65 1.96 2.53
CA THR A 96 -7.36 0.54 2.71
C THR A 96 -8.59 -0.26 2.34
N ARG A 97 -8.41 -1.36 1.61
CA ARG A 97 -9.50 -2.19 1.13
C ARG A 97 -9.23 -3.65 1.42
N VAL A 98 -10.30 -4.40 1.64
CA VAL A 98 -10.26 -5.86 1.76
C VAL A 98 -11.25 -6.43 0.76
N LEU A 99 -10.76 -7.27 -0.15
CA LEU A 99 -11.56 -7.98 -1.14
C LEU A 99 -11.67 -9.44 -0.73
N ARG A 100 -12.86 -9.88 -0.30
CA ARG A 100 -13.11 -11.24 0.15
C ARG A 100 -13.72 -12.06 -0.98
N LEU A 101 -12.95 -13.03 -1.46
CA LEU A 101 -13.32 -13.94 -2.54
C LEU A 101 -13.46 -15.36 -1.99
N LYS A 102 -13.94 -16.29 -2.84
CA LYS A 102 -14.09 -17.71 -2.45
C LYS A 102 -12.77 -18.33 -1.94
N GLY A 103 -11.63 -17.92 -2.48
CA GLY A 103 -10.32 -18.47 -2.16
C GLY A 103 -9.65 -17.85 -0.93
N GLY A 104 -10.15 -16.72 -0.44
CA GLY A 104 -9.52 -15.95 0.62
C GLY A 104 -9.70 -14.44 0.43
N GLU A 105 -8.90 -13.67 1.16
CA GLU A 105 -8.95 -12.21 1.16
C GLU A 105 -7.72 -11.61 0.48
N ILE A 106 -7.88 -10.45 -0.16
CA ILE A 106 -6.78 -9.64 -0.70
C ILE A 106 -6.88 -8.24 -0.08
N THR A 107 -5.80 -7.77 0.52
CA THR A 107 -5.73 -6.43 1.13
C THR A 107 -5.02 -5.45 0.22
N LEU A 108 -5.62 -4.28 0.02
CA LEU A 108 -5.14 -3.24 -0.88
C LEU A 108 -4.89 -1.93 -0.13
N HIS A 109 -3.88 -1.19 -0.56
CA HIS A 109 -3.61 0.17 -0.10
C HIS A 109 -3.41 1.12 -1.28
N ASP A 110 -4.12 2.25 -1.26
CA ASP A 110 -4.10 3.22 -2.34
C ASP A 110 -4.29 4.66 -1.85
N MET A 111 -3.83 5.61 -2.67
CA MET A 111 -4.23 7.01 -2.59
C MET A 111 -4.93 7.40 -3.89
N ILE A 112 -6.13 7.98 -3.77
CA ILE A 112 -6.94 8.38 -4.93
C ILE A 112 -7.17 9.87 -4.88
N SER A 113 -6.71 10.56 -5.92
CA SER A 113 -7.01 11.98 -6.13
C SER A 113 -8.00 12.17 -7.27
N ARG A 114 -9.18 12.74 -7.00
CA ARG A 114 -10.23 12.97 -8.00
C ARG A 114 -10.72 14.41 -8.02
N LYS A 115 -11.29 14.80 -9.16
CA LYS A 115 -11.96 16.10 -9.34
C LYS A 115 -13.47 15.89 -9.30
N GLY A 116 -14.11 16.28 -8.21
CA GLY A 116 -15.53 15.97 -7.97
C GLY A 116 -15.80 14.47 -8.06
N ASP A 117 -16.83 14.10 -8.82
CA ASP A 117 -17.25 12.71 -9.06
C ASP A 117 -16.74 12.15 -10.40
N GLU A 118 -15.74 12.79 -11.00
CA GLU A 118 -15.14 12.33 -12.26
C GLU A 118 -14.50 10.93 -12.08
N ARG A 119 -14.59 10.10 -13.14
CA ARG A 119 -13.89 8.82 -13.20
C ARG A 119 -12.40 9.03 -12.98
N VAL A 120 -11.81 8.25 -12.07
CA VAL A 120 -10.37 8.27 -11.78
C VAL A 120 -9.82 6.85 -11.79
N THR A 121 -8.61 6.69 -12.32
CA THR A 121 -7.83 5.46 -12.15
C THR A 121 -6.60 5.77 -11.31
N ALA A 122 -6.40 5.00 -10.25
CA ALA A 122 -5.26 5.13 -9.35
C ALA A 122 -4.52 3.79 -9.23
N LYS A 123 -3.23 3.87 -8.92
CA LYS A 123 -2.43 2.69 -8.60
C LYS A 123 -2.73 2.23 -7.17
N THR A 124 -2.74 0.93 -6.95
CA THR A 124 -2.87 0.30 -5.64
C THR A 124 -1.74 -0.68 -5.42
N SER A 125 -1.28 -0.80 -4.18
CA SER A 125 -0.45 -1.93 -3.76
C SER A 125 -1.33 -3.04 -3.22
N ILE A 126 -0.87 -4.29 -3.37
CA ILE A 126 -1.37 -5.45 -2.65
C ILE A 126 -0.46 -5.62 -1.43
N ALA A 127 -1.04 -5.76 -0.24
CA ALA A 127 -0.30 -5.76 1.02
C ALA A 127 -0.44 -7.07 1.81
N GLY A 128 -0.90 -8.13 1.16
CA GLY A 128 -1.15 -9.44 1.78
C GLY A 128 -2.57 -9.93 1.57
N GLY A 129 -2.79 -11.15 2.05
CA GLY A 129 -4.09 -11.80 1.96
C GLY A 129 -4.20 -13.03 2.84
N THR A 130 -5.17 -13.88 2.54
CA THR A 130 -5.41 -15.14 3.27
C THR A 130 -5.79 -16.25 2.31
N GLY A 131 -5.82 -17.50 2.77
CA GLY A 131 -6.32 -18.62 1.97
C GLY A 131 -5.37 -18.91 0.80
N ILE A 132 -5.89 -18.93 -0.44
CA ILE A 132 -5.06 -19.08 -1.65
C ILE A 132 -4.31 -17.79 -2.01
N TYR A 133 -4.43 -16.74 -1.19
CA TYR A 133 -3.78 -15.44 -1.37
C TYR A 133 -2.93 -15.11 -0.13
N ASN A 134 -2.48 -16.11 0.64
CA ASN A 134 -1.90 -15.88 1.97
C ASN A 134 -0.59 -15.09 1.94
N ASP A 135 0.14 -15.13 0.83
CA ASP A 135 1.38 -14.38 0.62
C ASP A 135 1.23 -13.38 -0.54
N ALA A 136 -0.01 -12.99 -0.86
CA ALA A 136 -0.31 -12.12 -2.00
C ALA A 136 0.37 -10.76 -1.89
N GLU A 137 1.26 -10.47 -2.84
CA GLU A 137 1.93 -9.19 -3.01
C GLU A 137 1.70 -8.62 -4.42
N GLY A 138 2.33 -7.48 -4.72
CA GLY A 138 2.27 -6.86 -6.03
C GLY A 138 1.45 -5.57 -6.09
N GLU A 139 0.87 -5.29 -7.26
CA GLU A 139 0.26 -4.00 -7.56
C GLU A 139 -0.90 -4.11 -8.53
N GLY A 140 -1.62 -3.00 -8.72
CA GLY A 140 -2.69 -2.95 -9.69
C GLY A 140 -3.27 -1.57 -9.88
N TYR A 141 -4.41 -1.55 -10.52
CA TYR A 141 -5.16 -0.33 -10.76
C TYR A 141 -6.59 -0.46 -10.24
N ILE A 142 -7.06 0.60 -9.61
CA ILE A 142 -8.45 0.77 -9.21
C ILE A 142 -8.99 1.92 -10.04
N THR A 143 -10.03 1.65 -10.82
CA THR A 143 -10.84 2.71 -11.41
C THR A 143 -12.09 2.90 -10.59
N VAL A 144 -12.31 4.13 -10.13
CA VAL A 144 -13.51 4.55 -9.41
C VAL A 144 -14.40 5.35 -10.35
N GLU A 145 -15.66 4.97 -10.40
CA GLU A 145 -16.77 5.65 -11.07
C GLU A 145 -17.92 5.81 -10.06
N PRO A 146 -18.91 6.68 -10.31
CA PRO A 146 -20.08 6.78 -9.45
C PRO A 146 -20.74 5.42 -9.20
N GLY A 147 -20.70 4.95 -7.94
CA GLY A 147 -21.28 3.67 -7.50
C GLY A 147 -20.57 2.41 -8.00
N ARG A 148 -19.43 2.52 -8.69
CA ARG A 148 -18.76 1.38 -9.33
C ARG A 148 -17.24 1.46 -9.22
N PHE A 149 -16.64 0.30 -8.98
CA PHE A 149 -15.20 0.12 -8.86
C PHE A 149 -14.75 -0.95 -9.86
N VAL A 150 -13.62 -0.75 -10.53
CA VAL A 150 -12.99 -1.76 -11.38
C VAL A 150 -11.59 -2.00 -10.85
N PHE A 151 -11.31 -3.25 -10.48
CA PHE A 151 -10.00 -3.69 -10.00
C PHE A 151 -9.32 -4.49 -11.10
N ASP A 152 -8.08 -4.13 -11.40
CA ASP A 152 -7.19 -4.85 -12.31
C ASP A 152 -5.85 -5.05 -11.58
N LEU A 153 -5.73 -6.21 -10.92
CA LEU A 153 -4.67 -6.52 -9.99
C LEU A 153 -3.70 -7.54 -10.61
N TYR A 154 -2.43 -7.39 -10.30
CA TYR A 154 -1.33 -8.28 -10.67
C TYR A 154 -0.77 -8.82 -9.35
N VAL A 155 -1.20 -10.02 -8.99
CA VAL A 155 -0.88 -10.67 -7.72
C VAL A 155 0.36 -11.52 -7.93
N ASP A 156 1.39 -11.27 -7.14
CA ASP A 156 2.48 -12.23 -6.90
C ASP A 156 2.07 -13.16 -5.76
N ASP A 157 2.29 -14.45 -5.95
CA ASP A 157 2.07 -15.52 -4.96
C ASP A 157 3.18 -16.57 -5.09
#